data_AF-A0A382SVN1-F1
#
_entry.id   AF-A0A382SVN1-F1
#
_cell.length_a   1.000
_cell.length_b   1.000
_cell.length_c   1.000
_cell.angle_alpha   90.00
_cell.angle_beta   90.00
_cell.angle_gamma   90.00
#
_symmetry.space_group_name_H-M   'P 1'
#
loop_
_entity.id
_entity.type
_entity.pdbx_description
1 polymer ?
#
loop_
_entity_poly.entity_id
_entity_poly.type
_entity_poly.pdbx_seq_one_letter_code
_entity_poly.pdbx_strand_id
1 'polypeptide(L)'
;MAHDIVIRNGDIVDGTGAEPIPGDLAIDDGLISAIGKVEGKGKEEINAEGHVVTPGFVDLHTHLDAQIGWDPLMTPVSWHGVTTALMGN
;
A
#
# COMPACT_ATOMS: atom_id res chain seq x y z
N MET A 1 -16.78 -14.74 -5.19
CA MET A 1 -16.71 -13.53 -6.05
C MET A 1 -15.23 -13.21 -6.24
N ALA A 2 -14.83 -12.61 -7.35
CA ALA A 2 -13.43 -12.22 -7.54
C ALA A 2 -13.16 -10.92 -6.77
N HIS A 3 -12.02 -10.86 -6.08
CA HIS A 3 -11.55 -9.64 -5.43
C HIS A 3 -11.11 -8.60 -6.48
N ASP A 4 -11.01 -7.32 -6.14
CA ASP A 4 -10.49 -6.33 -7.10
C ASP A 4 -8.99 -6.51 -7.31
N ILE A 5 -8.20 -6.46 -6.24
CA ILE A 5 -6.76 -6.70 -6.25
C ILE A 5 -6.43 -7.75 -5.19
N VAL A 6 -5.52 -8.67 -5.50
CA VAL A 6 -4.87 -9.50 -4.47
C VAL A 6 -3.36 -9.42 -4.58
N ILE A 7 -2.71 -8.99 -3.50
CA ILE A 7 -1.27 -9.07 -3.32
C ILE A 7 -0.96 -10.45 -2.74
N ARG A 8 -0.10 -11.22 -3.39
CA ARG A 8 0.15 -12.64 -3.10
C ARG A 8 1.53 -12.86 -2.49
N ASN A 9 1.63 -13.82 -1.57
CA ASN A 9 2.90 -14.37 -1.06
C ASN A 9 3.85 -13.33 -0.44
N GLY A 10 3.32 -12.25 0.14
CA GLY A 10 4.13 -11.22 0.79
C GLY A 10 4.38 -11.52 2.26
N ASP A 11 5.43 -10.92 2.81
CA ASP A 11 5.59 -10.80 4.26
C ASP A 11 4.86 -9.54 4.74
N ILE A 12 3.71 -9.72 5.37
CA ILE A 12 2.81 -8.62 5.76
C ILE A 12 3.30 -8.01 7.08
N VAL A 13 3.65 -6.73 7.03
CA VAL A 13 4.03 -5.90 8.17
C VAL A 13 2.93 -4.86 8.37
N ASP A 14 2.04 -5.07 9.32
CA ASP A 14 0.79 -4.30 9.48
C ASP A 14 0.95 -2.92 10.14
N GLY A 15 2.17 -2.58 10.57
CA GLY A 15 2.48 -1.31 11.22
C GLY A 15 2.19 -1.26 12.72
N THR A 16 1.70 -2.33 13.34
CA THR A 16 1.47 -2.36 14.81
C THR A 16 2.75 -2.65 15.61
N GLY A 17 3.85 -2.98 14.93
CA GLY A 17 5.10 -3.43 15.53
C GLY A 17 5.13 -4.93 15.86
N ALA A 18 4.15 -5.72 15.42
CA ALA A 18 4.17 -7.17 15.50
C ALA A 18 5.18 -7.76 14.49
N GLU A 19 5.53 -9.04 14.69
CA GLU A 19 6.35 -9.79 13.73
C GLU A 19 5.62 -9.94 12.38
N PRO A 20 6.34 -9.93 11.25
CA PRO A 20 5.73 -10.09 9.93
C PRO A 20 4.97 -11.41 9.78
N ILE A 21 3.85 -11.38 9.06
CA ILE A 21 3.02 -12.56 8.80
C ILE A 21 3.08 -12.90 7.30
N PRO A 22 3.52 -14.11 6.91
CA PRO A 22 3.49 -14.50 5.51
C PRO A 22 2.05 -14.70 5.04
N GLY A 23 1.69 -14.15 3.89
CA GLY A 23 0.37 -14.34 3.31
C GLY A 23 0.01 -13.41 2.16
N ASP A 24 -1.28 -13.32 1.93
CA ASP A 24 -1.92 -12.52 0.90
C ASP A 24 -2.72 -11.37 1.51
N LEU A 25 -2.98 -10.33 0.71
CA LEU A 25 -3.83 -9.21 1.07
C LEU A 25 -4.81 -8.94 -0.07
N ALA A 26 -6.11 -8.94 0.24
CA ALA A 26 -7.17 -8.65 -0.71
C ALA A 26 -7.68 -7.21 -0.54
N ILE A 27 -7.97 -6.57 -1.67
CA ILE A 27 -8.55 -5.23 -1.73
C ILE A 27 -9.83 -5.31 -2.55
N ASP A 28 -10.92 -4.75 -2.01
CA ASP A 28 -12.22 -4.61 -2.66
C ASP A 28 -12.76 -3.19 -2.42
N ASP A 29 -13.22 -2.52 -3.46
CA ASP A 29 -13.76 -1.15 -3.40
C ASP A 29 -12.81 -0.16 -2.67
N GLY A 30 -11.50 -0.30 -2.92
CA GLY A 30 -10.46 0.53 -2.33
C GLY A 30 -10.17 0.26 -0.84
N LEU A 31 -10.77 -0.77 -0.24
CA LEU A 31 -10.57 -1.15 1.15
C LEU A 31 -9.93 -2.53 1.26
N ILE A 32 -9.13 -2.73 2.31
CA ILE A 32 -8.58 -4.05 2.64
C ILE A 32 -9.74 -4.94 3.08
N SER A 33 -10.00 -6.03 2.36
CA SER A 33 -11.12 -6.94 2.61
C SER A 33 -10.72 -8.24 3.28
N ALA A 34 -9.45 -8.66 3.13
CA ALA A 34 -8.89 -9.83 3.81
C ALA A 34 -7.35 -9.75 3.92
N ILE A 35 -6.80 -10.39 4.95
CA ILE A 35 -5.36 -10.51 5.22
C ILE A 35 -5.06 -11.97 5.60
N GLY A 36 -3.92 -12.50 5.15
CA GLY A 36 -3.47 -13.86 5.44
C GLY A 36 -3.83 -14.80 4.29
N LYS A 37 -4.60 -15.86 4.53
CA LYS A 37 -5.00 -16.76 3.44
C LYS A 37 -6.21 -16.19 2.69
N VAL A 38 -6.01 -15.72 1.46
CA VAL A 38 -7.08 -15.19 0.60
C VAL A 38 -7.58 -16.27 -0.37
N GLU A 39 -8.83 -16.70 -0.20
CA GLU A 39 -9.50 -17.63 -1.10
C GLU A 39 -10.01 -16.92 -2.37
N GLY A 40 -10.00 -17.61 -3.51
CA GLY A 40 -10.41 -17.03 -4.79
C GLY A 40 -9.30 -16.22 -5.47
N LYS A 41 -9.66 -15.49 -6.53
CA LYS A 41 -8.74 -14.72 -7.37
C LYS A 41 -9.07 -13.23 -7.33
N GLY A 42 -8.05 -12.40 -7.53
CA GLY A 42 -8.22 -10.99 -7.86
C GLY A 42 -8.53 -10.80 -9.35
N LYS A 43 -9.18 -9.69 -9.71
CA LYS A 43 -9.21 -9.19 -11.10
C LYS A 43 -7.80 -8.79 -11.51
N GLU A 44 -7.03 -8.26 -10.56
CA GLU A 44 -5.59 -8.03 -10.63
C GLU A 44 -4.88 -8.85 -9.54
N GLU A 45 -3.74 -9.47 -9.87
CA GLU A 45 -2.90 -10.17 -8.91
C GLU A 45 -1.46 -9.67 -8.99
N ILE A 46 -0.89 -9.36 -7.82
CA ILE A 46 0.48 -8.85 -7.67
C ILE A 46 1.27 -9.89 -6.89
N ASN A 47 2.36 -10.44 -7.43
CA ASN A 47 3.23 -11.35 -6.69
C ASN A 47 4.25 -10.58 -5.87
N ALA A 48 4.17 -10.69 -4.54
CA ALA A 48 5.07 -10.04 -3.58
C ALA A 48 6.04 -11.04 -2.92
N GLU A 49 6.26 -12.21 -3.51
CA GLU A 49 7.23 -13.18 -3.01
C GLU A 49 8.62 -12.54 -2.81
N GLY A 50 9.19 -12.71 -1.61
CA GLY A 50 10.47 -12.10 -1.23
C GLY A 50 10.42 -10.59 -0.96
N HIS A 51 9.21 -10.01 -0.91
CA HIS A 51 8.98 -8.59 -0.61
C HIS A 51 8.07 -8.45 0.62
N VAL A 52 8.14 -7.28 1.24
CA VAL A 52 7.24 -6.90 2.34
C VAL A 52 6.01 -6.16 1.81
N VAL A 53 4.86 -6.43 2.42
CA VAL A 53 3.61 -5.67 2.19
C VAL A 53 3.35 -4.84 3.43
N THR A 54 3.34 -3.52 3.29
CA THR A 54 3.24 -2.56 4.40
C THR A 54 2.07 -1.61 4.18
N PRO A 55 1.54 -0.95 5.23
CA PRO A 55 0.78 0.27 5.05
C PRO A 55 1.60 1.29 4.26
N GLY A 56 0.94 2.04 3.38
CA GLY A 56 1.58 3.18 2.72
C GLY A 56 2.09 4.19 3.74
N PHE A 57 3.23 4.81 3.46
CA PHE A 57 3.90 5.67 4.44
C PHE A 57 3.17 7.01 4.57
N VAL A 58 3.19 7.55 5.79
CA VAL A 58 2.63 8.86 6.13
C VAL A 58 3.78 9.84 6.37
N ASP A 59 3.95 10.79 5.47
CA ASP A 59 4.97 11.84 5.60
C ASP A 59 4.38 13.06 6.32
N LEU A 60 4.85 13.31 7.54
CA LEU A 60 4.34 14.37 8.40
C LEU A 60 4.98 15.72 8.13
N HIS A 61 6.05 15.80 7.34
CA HIS A 61 6.78 17.05 7.17
C HIS A 61 7.22 17.26 5.73
N THR A 62 6.37 17.95 4.99
CA THR A 62 6.58 18.20 3.56
C THR A 62 6.47 19.67 3.21
N HIS A 63 7.10 20.04 2.09
CA HIS A 63 6.97 21.34 1.43
C HIS A 63 6.48 21.15 0.00
N LEU A 64 5.42 20.36 -0.16
CA LEU A 64 4.84 19.99 -1.45
C LEU A 64 3.84 21.03 -1.98
N ASP A 65 3.61 22.10 -1.22
CA ASP A 65 2.58 23.13 -1.43
C ASP A 65 2.63 23.77 -2.80
N ALA A 66 3.84 24.05 -3.28
CA ALA A 66 4.05 24.55 -4.63
C ALA A 66 4.06 23.40 -5.63
N GLN A 67 4.69 22.26 -5.27
CA GLN A 67 4.94 21.14 -6.17
C GLN A 67 3.69 20.52 -6.74
N ILE A 68 2.63 20.40 -5.94
CA ILE A 68 1.35 19.86 -6.40
C ILE A 68 0.77 20.63 -7.60
N GLY A 69 1.18 21.90 -7.78
CA GLY A 69 0.79 22.72 -8.92
C GLY A 69 1.45 22.34 -10.25
N TRP A 70 2.63 21.70 -10.24
CA TRP A 70 3.35 21.31 -11.47
C TRP A 70 3.63 19.81 -11.60
N ASP A 71 3.54 19.04 -10.51
CA ASP A 71 3.66 17.57 -10.51
C ASP A 71 2.41 16.94 -9.86
N PRO A 72 1.37 16.64 -10.65
CA PRO A 72 0.12 16.09 -10.13
C PRO A 72 0.23 14.64 -9.62
N LEU A 73 1.33 13.94 -9.93
CA LEU A 73 1.56 12.56 -9.49
C LEU A 73 2.37 12.50 -8.20
N MET A 74 2.85 13.64 -7.70
CA MET A 74 3.67 13.74 -6.49
C MET A 74 4.84 12.75 -6.52
N THR A 75 5.51 12.64 -7.67
CA THR A 75 6.47 11.56 -8.00
C THR A 75 7.61 11.37 -6.99
N PRO A 76 8.21 12.41 -6.37
CA PRO A 76 9.29 12.22 -5.41
C PRO A 76 8.86 11.55 -4.12
N VAL A 77 7.58 11.57 -3.76
CA VAL A 77 7.08 10.92 -2.53
C VAL A 77 6.38 9.60 -2.84
N SER A 78 5.59 9.54 -3.91
CA SER A 78 4.87 8.31 -4.29
C SER A 78 5.83 7.20 -4.71
N TRP A 79 6.96 7.52 -5.35
CA TRP A 79 8.01 6.52 -5.65
C TRP A 79 8.74 5.99 -4.42
N HIS A 80 8.70 6.70 -3.30
CA HIS A 80 9.27 6.24 -2.03
C HIS A 80 8.25 5.57 -1.10
N GLY A 81 7.06 5.24 -1.62
CA GLY A 81 6.02 4.51 -0.87
C GLY A 81 5.14 5.39 0.01
N VAL A 82 5.24 6.73 -0.09
CA VAL A 82 4.34 7.66 0.62
C VAL A 82 2.98 7.66 -0.06
N THR A 83 1.93 7.45 0.73
CA THR A 83 0.53 7.49 0.27
C THR A 83 -0.27 8.62 0.92
N THR A 84 0.25 9.25 1.96
CA THR A 84 -0.36 10.41 2.64
C THR A 84 0.71 11.39 3.08
N ALA A 85 0.49 12.68 2.85
CA ALA A 85 1.41 13.75 3.21
C ALA A 85 0.71 14.89 3.96
N LEU A 86 1.36 15.41 5.00
CA LEU A 86 0.98 16.67 5.66
C LEU A 86 1.70 17.84 4.98
N MET A 87 0.93 18.82 4.50
CA MET A 87 1.41 20.01 3.80
C MET A 87 1.24 21.27 4.66
N GLY A 88 1.92 22.36 4.28
CA GLY A 88 1.83 23.65 5.01
C GLY A 88 2.71 23.70 6.27
N ASN A 89 3.86 23.02 6.23
CA ASN A 89 4.90 23.12 7.27
C ASN A 89 5.73 24.39 7.15
#